data_AF-A0A0C9UUA9-F1
#
_entry.id   AF-A0A0C9UUA9-F1
#
_cell.length_a   1.000
_cell.length_b   1.000
_cell.length_c   1.000
_cell.angle_alpha   90.00
_cell.angle_beta   90.00
_cell.angle_gamma   90.00
#
_symmetry.space_group_name_H-M   'P 1'
#
loop_
_entity.id
_entity.type
_entity.pdbx_description
1 polymer ?
#
loop_
_entity_poly.entity_id
_entity_poly.type
_entity_poly.pdbx_seq_one_letter_code
_entity_poly.pdbx_strand_id
1 'polypeptide(L)'
;MLSKVGRLAPRPRHFLLLSTSTRRSFFANAPAFKNAFFAPLDTFSDRHIGPNSDEASKMLATMGYTSMEDFVKDTVPPAIRVPSSKITDDAIAPLSESELFQKAKRVGSKNKIMRSYIGMGYHNAVVPPVILRNVMESPAWYTPYTPYQPEIAQGRLESLVNFQTMVKSLTGMDIANASLLDEATAAAEGMVMVFVASGSKKRTFFVDQSVSPQTIAVINTRCGGFGINLQIGDALSLSKTELEESGICGVLVQYPDVNGSVRDFTKLSETVHETGAFMIVATDLLALTMLKPPGEWGADVVLGSSARFGVPAGYGGPHAAFFATTDKLKRKMPGRLIGLSKDTMGNPAYRLALQTREQHIRREKATSNICTSQALLANMAAMYAVYHGPTGLKQIATRVHAFTQFLRNTLQDYGYSITNGPYYFDTLTIDVTPVVGDVEPVHILAEKMGINLRRINSGTVGVTLDESVGSKDLVDLINVFALAADKPSVTLSGLTAPTNFSPDIPQNLVRESGFLPHAVFNTHHSETEMLRYIYQLQEKDLSLCHAMIPLGSCTMKLNSTSSMIPLTWPEFSTIHPFVPIEQAQGYAEIIKVFKFIGV
;
A
#
# COMPACT_ATOMS: atom_id res chain seq x y z
N MET A 1 -16.83 77.85 -31.59
CA MET A 1 -15.42 77.62 -31.20
C MET A 1 -15.07 76.18 -31.54
N LEU A 2 -14.82 75.81 -32.80
CA LEU A 2 -13.60 76.00 -33.62
C LEU A 2 -12.29 75.48 -32.99
N SER A 3 -11.76 74.44 -33.66
CA SER A 3 -10.34 74.04 -33.79
C SER A 3 -9.74 73.26 -32.59
N LYS A 4 -8.94 72.21 -32.75
CA LYS A 4 -7.99 71.85 -33.82
C LYS A 4 -7.89 70.33 -34.00
N VAL A 5 -7.98 69.90 -35.26
CA VAL A 5 -7.48 68.61 -35.75
C VAL A 5 -5.99 68.78 -36.04
N GLY A 6 -5.15 67.95 -35.42
CA GLY A 6 -3.72 67.86 -35.71
C GLY A 6 -3.36 66.48 -36.27
N ARG A 7 -2.94 66.44 -37.53
CA ARG A 7 -2.36 65.25 -38.19
C ARG A 7 -1.00 64.93 -37.56
N LEU A 8 -0.73 63.66 -37.27
CA LEU A 8 0.62 63.13 -37.06
C LEU A 8 0.83 61.87 -37.91
N ALA A 9 1.93 61.89 -38.66
CA ALA A 9 2.39 60.91 -39.65
C ALA A 9 2.79 59.55 -39.02
N PRO A 10 2.86 58.45 -39.78
CA PRO A 10 3.22 57.14 -39.24
C PRO A 10 4.72 57.09 -38.90
N ARG A 11 5.04 56.75 -37.65
CA ARG A 11 6.42 56.40 -37.24
C ARG A 11 6.74 54.95 -37.59
N PRO A 12 7.99 54.63 -37.97
CA PRO A 12 8.37 53.32 -38.47
C PRO A 12 8.33 52.26 -37.36
N ARG A 13 7.86 51.05 -37.70
CA ARG A 13 7.98 49.87 -36.84
C ARG A 13 9.45 49.51 -36.66
N HIS A 14 10.03 49.83 -35.52
CA HIS A 14 11.22 49.12 -35.06
C HIS A 14 10.77 47.78 -34.48
N PHE A 15 11.22 46.71 -35.13
CA PHE A 15 11.25 45.37 -34.55
C PHE A 15 12.02 45.45 -33.23
N LEU A 16 11.32 45.40 -32.10
CA LEU A 16 11.94 45.11 -30.81
C LEU A 16 12.41 43.65 -30.89
N LEU A 17 13.72 43.47 -31.02
CA LEU A 17 14.39 42.22 -30.68
C LEU A 17 13.98 41.87 -29.25
N LEU A 18 13.28 40.75 -29.09
CA LEU A 18 13.00 40.12 -27.81
C LEU A 18 14.34 39.88 -27.11
N SER A 19 14.65 40.72 -26.14
CA SER A 19 15.71 40.48 -25.17
C SER A 19 15.36 39.20 -24.44
N THR A 20 16.03 38.11 -24.82
CA THR A 20 16.06 36.88 -24.04
C THR A 20 16.80 37.21 -22.76
N SER A 21 16.05 37.44 -21.68
CA SER A 21 16.55 37.41 -20.31
C SER A 21 17.21 36.05 -20.09
N THR A 22 18.51 35.97 -20.34
CA THR A 22 19.36 34.85 -20.01
C THR A 22 19.58 34.88 -18.50
N ARG A 23 18.60 34.38 -17.75
CA ARG A 23 18.81 33.92 -16.38
C ARG A 23 19.75 32.71 -16.46
N ARG A 24 21.06 32.96 -16.50
CA ARG A 24 22.04 31.89 -16.33
C ARG A 24 21.92 31.40 -14.88
N SER A 25 21.49 30.17 -14.73
CA SER A 25 21.56 29.43 -13.47
C SER A 25 23.01 29.38 -13.01
N PHE A 26 23.29 29.90 -11.81
CA PHE A 26 24.57 29.75 -11.13
C PHE A 26 24.79 28.33 -10.58
N PHE A 27 23.77 27.47 -10.61
CA PHE A 27 23.73 26.18 -9.90
C PHE A 27 23.81 24.95 -10.79
N ALA A 28 23.72 25.12 -12.10
CA ALA A 28 23.91 24.03 -13.03
C ALA A 28 24.42 24.57 -14.35
N ASN A 29 25.48 23.94 -14.88
CA ASN A 29 25.59 23.78 -16.32
C ASN A 29 24.39 22.91 -16.75
N ALA A 30 23.19 23.50 -16.81
CA ALA A 30 22.12 22.92 -17.62
C ALA A 30 22.75 22.64 -18.99
N PRO A 31 22.52 21.46 -19.61
CA PRO A 31 23.10 21.20 -20.92
C PRO A 31 22.71 22.39 -21.78
N ALA A 32 23.73 23.15 -22.19
CA ALA A 32 23.50 24.32 -23.00
C ALA A 32 22.85 23.77 -24.25
N PHE A 33 21.53 23.95 -24.39
CA PHE A 33 20.87 23.72 -25.66
C PHE A 33 21.71 24.53 -26.65
N LYS A 34 22.39 23.82 -27.56
CA LYS A 34 23.37 24.43 -28.48
C LYS A 34 22.74 25.60 -29.26
N ASN A 35 21.40 25.63 -29.31
CA ASN A 35 20.61 26.75 -29.76
C ASN A 35 19.47 27.07 -28.77
N ALA A 36 19.51 28.25 -28.14
CA ALA A 36 18.50 28.72 -27.20
C ALA A 36 17.10 28.86 -27.82
N PHE A 37 16.98 28.97 -29.15
CA PHE A 37 15.70 29.04 -29.86
C PHE A 37 14.86 27.77 -29.70
N PHE A 38 15.51 26.61 -29.55
CA PHE A 38 14.84 25.30 -29.44
C PHE A 38 14.78 24.77 -28.00
N ALA A 39 15.23 25.55 -27.01
CA ALA A 39 15.20 25.13 -25.62
C ALA A 39 13.74 25.11 -25.09
N PRO A 40 13.35 24.09 -24.30
CA PRO A 40 12.05 24.09 -23.63
C PRO A 40 11.98 25.24 -22.61
N LEU A 41 10.79 25.83 -22.49
CA LEU A 41 10.53 26.95 -21.58
C LEU A 41 10.13 26.51 -20.16
N ASP A 42 9.76 25.23 -20.00
CA ASP A 42 9.31 24.60 -18.75
C ASP A 42 10.43 23.78 -18.10
N THR A 43 11.52 24.46 -17.74
CA THR A 43 12.67 23.86 -17.06
C THR A 43 12.37 23.54 -15.59
N PHE A 44 12.62 22.30 -15.17
CA PHE A 44 12.29 21.83 -13.82
C PHE A 44 13.21 22.43 -12.73
N SER A 45 14.50 22.64 -13.01
CA SER A 45 15.48 23.11 -12.03
C SER A 45 15.08 24.42 -11.36
N ASP A 46 14.55 25.35 -12.16
CA ASP A 46 14.16 26.69 -11.72
C ASP A 46 12.86 26.68 -10.91
N ARG A 47 12.13 25.56 -10.92
CA ARG A 47 10.96 25.31 -10.07
C ARG A 47 11.32 24.52 -8.81
N HIS A 48 12.31 23.64 -8.91
CA HIS A 48 12.75 22.77 -7.82
C HIS A 48 13.66 23.47 -6.82
N ILE A 49 14.61 24.27 -7.31
CA ILE A 49 15.59 24.98 -6.50
C ILE A 49 14.99 26.34 -6.13
N GLY A 50 14.77 26.56 -4.83
CA GLY A 50 14.20 27.80 -4.33
C GLY A 50 15.07 29.03 -4.65
N PRO A 51 16.33 29.08 -4.18
CA PRO A 51 17.22 30.21 -4.43
C PRO A 51 17.54 30.38 -5.92
N ASN A 52 17.28 31.57 -6.45
CA ASN A 52 17.76 31.94 -7.78
C ASN A 52 19.23 32.41 -7.75
N SER A 53 19.80 32.71 -8.92
CA SER A 53 21.20 33.15 -9.06
C SER A 53 21.56 34.37 -8.21
N ASP A 54 20.66 35.36 -8.07
CA ASP A 54 20.92 36.57 -7.30
C ASP A 54 20.89 36.29 -5.79
N GLU A 55 19.89 35.52 -5.34
CA GLU A 55 19.76 35.10 -3.94
C GLU A 55 20.94 34.26 -3.49
N ALA A 56 21.33 33.30 -4.31
CA ALA A 56 22.48 32.47 -4.03
C ALA A 56 23.80 33.25 -4.02
N SER A 57 23.98 34.22 -4.92
CA SER A 57 25.15 35.09 -4.90
C SER A 57 25.23 35.89 -3.60
N LYS A 58 24.09 36.39 -3.10
CA LYS A 58 24.01 37.04 -1.79
C LYS A 58 24.34 36.08 -0.65
N MET A 59 23.84 34.84 -0.68
CA MET A 59 24.15 33.81 0.32
C MET A 59 25.64 33.47 0.34
N LEU A 60 26.25 33.28 -0.83
CA LEU A 60 27.69 33.02 -0.98
C LEU A 60 28.52 34.18 -0.44
N ALA A 61 28.19 35.42 -0.82
CA ALA A 61 28.88 36.60 -0.33
C ALA A 61 28.79 36.74 1.20
N THR A 62 27.64 36.41 1.79
CA THR A 62 27.45 36.39 3.26
C THR A 62 28.38 35.39 3.94
N MET A 63 28.66 34.26 3.29
CA MET A 63 29.59 33.23 3.77
C MET A 63 31.05 33.48 3.37
N GLY A 64 31.35 34.60 2.68
CA GLY A 64 32.71 34.94 2.23
C GLY A 64 33.16 34.27 0.93
N TYR A 65 32.23 33.69 0.16
CA TYR A 65 32.51 33.02 -1.10
C TYR A 65 32.12 33.85 -2.32
N THR A 66 32.91 33.74 -3.38
CA THR A 66 32.65 34.37 -4.68
C THR A 66 31.93 33.47 -5.67
N SER A 67 31.95 32.15 -5.44
CA SER A 67 31.30 31.17 -6.30
C SER A 67 30.86 29.92 -5.53
N MET A 68 29.92 29.17 -6.10
CA MET A 68 29.54 27.84 -5.60
C MET A 68 30.70 26.85 -5.65
N GLU A 69 31.56 26.96 -6.67
CA GLU A 69 32.72 26.08 -6.81
C GLU A 69 33.71 26.28 -5.66
N ASP A 70 33.98 27.52 -5.25
CA ASP A 70 34.83 27.82 -4.09
C ASP A 70 34.21 27.27 -2.80
N PHE A 71 32.90 27.45 -2.61
CA PHE A 71 32.19 26.92 -1.45
C PHE A 71 32.25 25.38 -1.38
N VAL A 72 31.99 24.69 -2.49
CA VAL A 72 32.11 23.23 -2.57
C VAL A 72 33.57 22.81 -2.39
N LYS A 73 34.53 23.62 -2.88
CA LYS A 73 35.97 23.42 -2.73
C LYS A 73 36.39 23.26 -1.27
N ASP A 74 35.84 24.07 -0.40
CA ASP A 74 36.17 24.04 1.02
C ASP A 74 35.31 23.04 1.81
N THR A 75 34.13 22.66 1.28
CA THR A 75 33.16 21.80 1.99
C THR A 75 33.43 20.30 1.82
N VAL A 76 33.70 19.82 0.59
CA VAL A 76 33.76 18.38 0.29
C VAL A 76 35.19 17.92 0.03
N PRO A 77 35.81 16.99 0.77
CA PRO A 77 37.21 16.62 0.54
C PRO A 77 37.51 16.19 -0.91
N PRO A 78 38.60 16.69 -1.56
CA PRO A 78 38.89 16.38 -2.96
C PRO A 78 39.00 14.88 -3.27
N ALA A 79 39.51 14.09 -2.33
CA ALA A 79 39.71 12.64 -2.48
C ALA A 79 38.43 11.85 -2.72
N ILE A 80 37.26 12.38 -2.34
CA ILE A 80 35.95 11.72 -2.52
C ILE A 80 35.05 12.42 -3.53
N ARG A 81 35.55 13.46 -4.22
CA ARG A 81 34.76 14.13 -5.26
C ARG A 81 34.76 13.34 -6.54
N VAL A 82 33.58 13.21 -7.13
CA VAL A 82 33.45 12.68 -8.49
C VAL A 82 33.98 13.74 -9.46
N PRO A 83 34.95 13.40 -10.34
CA PRO A 83 35.39 14.32 -11.39
C PRO A 83 34.22 14.68 -12.30
N SER A 84 34.12 15.94 -12.71
CA SER A 84 33.07 16.41 -13.63
C SER A 84 33.05 15.65 -14.96
N SER A 85 34.19 15.10 -15.40
CA SER A 85 34.30 14.26 -16.59
C SER A 85 33.69 12.86 -16.45
N LYS A 86 33.38 12.40 -15.22
CA LYS A 86 32.77 11.08 -14.98
C LYS A 86 31.25 11.09 -14.98
N ILE A 87 30.62 12.25 -14.88
CA ILE A 87 29.15 12.39 -14.88
C ILE A 87 28.75 12.99 -16.21
N THR A 88 27.96 12.26 -16.99
CA THR A 88 27.35 12.76 -18.23
C THR A 88 25.84 12.54 -18.20
N ASP A 89 25.11 13.41 -18.90
CA ASP A 89 23.66 13.28 -19.07
C ASP A 89 23.28 12.21 -20.10
N ASP A 90 24.25 11.46 -20.64
CA ASP A 90 24.00 10.46 -21.69
C ASP A 90 23.16 9.29 -21.18
N ALA A 91 23.34 8.90 -19.91
CA ALA A 91 22.56 7.83 -19.29
C ALA A 91 21.14 8.27 -18.94
N ILE A 92 20.96 9.52 -18.50
CA ILE A 92 19.66 10.12 -18.16
C ILE A 92 19.65 11.56 -18.61
N ALA A 93 19.12 11.77 -19.81
CA ALA A 93 18.91 13.11 -20.33
C ALA A 93 17.93 13.88 -19.42
N PRO A 94 18.23 15.13 -19.04
CA PRO A 94 17.27 15.98 -18.34
C PRO A 94 16.07 16.22 -19.27
N LEU A 95 14.89 16.20 -18.69
CA LEU A 95 13.63 16.43 -19.38
C LEU A 95 12.98 17.69 -18.84
N SER A 96 12.32 18.43 -19.72
CA SER A 96 11.33 19.42 -19.31
C SER A 96 10.16 18.74 -18.58
N GLU A 97 9.35 19.50 -17.85
CA GLU A 97 8.19 18.92 -17.16
C GLU A 97 7.19 18.27 -18.14
N SER A 98 6.99 18.90 -19.30
CA SER A 98 6.14 18.38 -20.38
C SER A 98 6.73 17.11 -21.01
N GLU A 99 8.05 17.07 -21.22
CA GLU A 99 8.73 15.89 -21.76
C GLU A 99 8.69 14.71 -20.77
N LEU A 100 8.83 14.98 -19.47
CA LEU A 100 8.66 13.97 -18.41
C LEU A 100 7.24 13.40 -18.44
N PHE A 101 6.22 14.24 -18.55
CA PHE A 101 4.83 13.80 -18.66
C PHE A 101 4.63 12.88 -19.87
N GLN A 102 5.11 13.28 -21.06
CA GLN A 102 4.99 12.47 -22.27
C GLN A 102 5.75 11.14 -22.15
N LYS A 103 6.97 11.16 -21.58
CA LYS A 103 7.74 9.94 -21.33
C LYS A 103 7.00 9.03 -20.36
N ALA A 104 6.46 9.54 -19.26
CA ALA A 104 5.68 8.77 -18.31
C ALA A 104 4.46 8.13 -18.99
N LYS A 105 3.74 8.85 -19.86
CA LYS A 105 2.62 8.29 -20.62
C LYS A 105 3.04 7.17 -21.58
N ARG A 106 4.14 7.36 -22.32
CA ARG A 106 4.71 6.33 -23.20
C ARG A 106 5.15 5.09 -22.43
N VAL A 107 5.72 5.27 -21.24
CA VAL A 107 6.16 4.16 -20.40
C VAL A 107 4.95 3.42 -19.81
N GLY A 108 3.99 4.16 -19.25
CA GLY A 108 2.75 3.59 -18.71
C GLY A 108 1.97 2.81 -19.75
N SER A 109 1.87 3.29 -20.99
CA SER A 109 1.15 2.61 -22.07
C SER A 109 1.74 1.25 -22.49
N LYS A 110 2.92 0.88 -21.99
CA LYS A 110 3.52 -0.45 -22.17
C LYS A 110 3.01 -1.47 -21.16
N ASN A 111 2.40 -1.03 -20.06
CA ASN A 111 1.71 -1.91 -19.14
C ASN A 111 0.33 -2.27 -19.70
N LYS A 112 -0.09 -3.52 -19.53
CA LYS A 112 -1.44 -3.98 -19.88
C LYS A 112 -2.29 -3.92 -18.61
N ILE A 113 -3.35 -3.13 -18.65
CA ILE A 113 -4.32 -3.05 -17.55
C ILE A 113 -5.30 -4.22 -17.72
N MET A 114 -5.24 -5.15 -16.77
CA MET A 114 -6.05 -6.38 -16.75
C MET A 114 -6.83 -6.45 -15.45
N ARG A 115 -8.03 -7.05 -15.48
CA ARG A 115 -8.78 -7.39 -14.26
C ARG A 115 -8.11 -8.60 -13.60
N SER A 116 -7.43 -8.38 -12.48
CA SER A 116 -6.59 -9.42 -11.89
C SER A 116 -7.26 -10.06 -10.67
N TYR A 117 -7.66 -11.33 -10.80
CA TYR A 117 -8.25 -12.16 -9.75
C TYR A 117 -7.24 -13.17 -9.20
N ILE A 118 -5.97 -12.76 -9.15
CA ILE A 118 -4.86 -13.60 -8.66
C ILE A 118 -4.93 -13.76 -7.13
N GLY A 119 -5.32 -12.71 -6.40
CA GLY A 119 -5.33 -12.70 -4.94
C GLY A 119 -3.92 -12.66 -4.36
N MET A 120 -3.58 -13.62 -3.49
CA MET A 120 -2.27 -13.70 -2.84
C MET A 120 -1.92 -12.43 -2.01
N GLY A 121 -2.93 -11.84 -1.36
CA GLY A 121 -2.79 -10.64 -0.52
C GLY A 121 -3.02 -9.31 -1.25
N TYR A 122 -3.27 -9.33 -2.57
CA TYR A 122 -3.55 -8.14 -3.37
C TYR A 122 -4.89 -8.28 -4.10
N HIS A 123 -5.63 -7.17 -4.17
CA HIS A 123 -6.97 -7.09 -4.75
C HIS A 123 -7.06 -5.84 -5.64
N ASN A 124 -8.02 -5.82 -6.56
CA ASN A 124 -8.35 -4.58 -7.27
C ASN A 124 -9.10 -3.66 -6.28
N ALA A 125 -8.44 -2.59 -5.84
CA ALA A 125 -9.05 -1.66 -4.91
C ALA A 125 -10.02 -0.71 -5.62
N VAL A 126 -11.19 -0.50 -5.02
CA VAL A 126 -12.09 0.58 -5.40
C VAL A 126 -11.77 1.78 -4.50
N VAL A 127 -11.06 2.77 -5.04
CA VAL A 127 -10.68 3.97 -4.29
C VAL A 127 -11.80 5.01 -4.37
N PRO A 128 -12.44 5.42 -3.25
CA PRO A 128 -13.42 6.50 -3.29
C PRO A 128 -12.79 7.78 -3.86
N PRO A 129 -13.36 8.40 -4.91
CA PRO A 129 -12.76 9.56 -5.55
C PRO A 129 -12.49 10.74 -4.61
N VAL A 130 -13.35 10.92 -3.59
CA VAL A 130 -13.16 11.95 -2.55
C VAL A 130 -11.89 11.71 -1.73
N ILE A 131 -11.49 10.45 -1.49
CA ILE A 131 -10.26 10.10 -0.78
C ILE A 131 -9.06 10.22 -1.73
N LEU A 132 -9.17 9.71 -2.97
CA LEU A 132 -8.11 9.83 -3.97
C LEU A 132 -7.70 11.29 -4.15
N ARG A 133 -8.67 12.17 -4.43
CA ARG A 133 -8.43 13.57 -4.73
C ARG A 133 -7.97 14.38 -3.51
N ASN A 134 -8.59 14.17 -2.34
CA ASN A 134 -8.38 15.04 -1.19
C ASN A 134 -7.37 14.49 -0.17
N VAL A 135 -6.85 13.27 -0.36
CA VAL A 135 -5.78 12.68 0.48
C VAL A 135 -4.56 12.33 -0.36
N MET A 136 -4.67 11.37 -1.29
CA MET A 136 -3.52 10.90 -2.09
C MET A 136 -2.96 12.01 -3.01
N GLU A 137 -3.84 12.78 -3.64
CA GLU A 137 -3.47 13.88 -4.54
C GLU A 137 -3.36 15.24 -3.83
N SER A 138 -3.51 15.28 -2.49
CA SER A 138 -3.42 16.51 -1.70
C SER A 138 -2.02 16.69 -1.08
N PRO A 139 -1.24 17.71 -1.48
CA PRO A 139 0.09 17.95 -0.90
C PRO A 139 0.06 18.24 0.60
N ALA A 140 -1.07 18.74 1.12
CA ALA A 140 -1.19 18.95 2.56
C ALA A 140 -1.19 17.64 3.36
N TRP A 141 -1.55 16.51 2.73
CA TRP A 141 -1.52 15.18 3.35
C TRP A 141 -0.22 14.41 3.10
N TYR A 142 0.39 14.54 1.92
CA TYR A 142 1.60 13.76 1.57
C TYR A 142 2.94 14.47 1.81
N THR A 143 2.96 15.79 2.02
CA THR A 143 4.21 16.53 2.28
C THR A 143 4.66 16.59 3.74
N PRO A 144 3.78 16.54 4.77
CA PRO A 144 4.23 16.38 6.14
C PRO A 144 4.95 15.05 6.34
N TYR A 145 5.92 15.04 7.26
CA TYR A 145 6.59 13.80 7.68
C TYR A 145 6.00 13.27 9.00
N THR A 146 6.75 12.40 9.67
CA THR A 146 6.40 11.84 10.98
C THR A 146 5.90 12.94 11.94
N PRO A 147 4.81 12.72 12.70
CA PRO A 147 4.24 13.70 13.63
C PRO A 147 5.08 13.82 14.92
N TYR A 148 6.34 14.25 14.78
CA TYR A 148 7.25 14.50 15.91
C TYR A 148 6.80 15.69 16.78
N GLN A 149 6.16 16.68 16.16
CA GLN A 149 5.59 17.86 16.82
C GLN A 149 4.06 17.70 16.85
N PRO A 150 3.49 17.12 17.93
CA PRO A 150 2.09 16.71 17.95
C PRO A 150 1.10 17.88 17.84
N GLU A 151 1.43 19.05 18.35
CA GLU A 151 0.56 20.23 18.39
C GLU A 151 0.20 20.76 16.99
N ILE A 152 1.05 20.50 16.00
CA ILE A 152 0.88 20.87 14.59
C ILE A 152 0.73 19.63 13.68
N ALA A 153 0.20 18.55 14.26
CA ALA A 153 0.03 17.26 13.61
C ALA A 153 -1.20 16.48 14.07
N GLN A 154 -2.16 17.15 14.73
CA GLN A 154 -3.32 16.47 15.32
C GLN A 154 -4.21 15.81 14.28
N GLY A 155 -4.27 16.33 13.05
CA GLY A 155 -5.07 15.79 11.95
C GLY A 155 -4.63 14.38 11.55
N ARG A 156 -3.37 14.22 11.14
CA ARG A 156 -2.85 12.89 10.79
C ARG A 156 -2.72 11.97 12.01
N LEU A 157 -2.49 12.50 13.20
CA LEU A 157 -2.51 11.70 14.43
C LEU A 157 -3.90 11.12 14.71
N GLU A 158 -4.96 11.92 14.58
CA GLU A 158 -6.35 11.47 14.72
C GLU A 158 -6.71 10.43 13.65
N SER A 159 -6.34 10.65 12.39
CA SER A 159 -6.55 9.67 11.32
C SER A 159 -5.82 8.33 11.59
N LEU A 160 -4.59 8.37 12.10
CA LEU A 160 -3.86 7.16 12.51
C LEU A 160 -4.49 6.48 13.75
N VAL A 161 -5.12 7.23 14.66
CA VAL A 161 -5.95 6.63 15.73
C VAL A 161 -7.18 5.95 15.15
N ASN A 162 -7.81 6.50 14.11
CA ASN A 162 -8.90 5.83 13.40
C ASN A 162 -8.41 4.53 12.75
N PHE A 163 -7.23 4.53 12.12
CA PHE A 163 -6.61 3.31 11.60
C PHE A 163 -6.42 2.25 12.71
N GLN A 164 -5.80 2.63 13.84
CA GLN A 164 -5.61 1.72 14.97
C GLN A 164 -6.94 1.20 15.53
N THR A 165 -7.95 2.06 15.63
CA THR A 165 -9.28 1.70 16.14
C THR A 165 -10.01 0.76 15.19
N MET A 166 -9.92 1.01 13.89
CA MET A 166 -10.43 0.14 12.84
C MET A 166 -9.82 -1.25 12.93
N VAL A 167 -8.49 -1.33 12.97
CA VAL A 167 -7.76 -2.61 13.06
C VAL A 167 -8.14 -3.35 14.33
N LYS A 168 -8.11 -2.70 15.51
CA LYS A 168 -8.52 -3.31 16.78
C LYS A 168 -9.94 -3.88 16.70
N SER A 169 -10.89 -3.09 16.21
CA SER A 169 -12.29 -3.49 16.16
C SER A 169 -12.55 -4.64 15.19
N LEU A 170 -11.87 -4.68 14.05
CA LEU A 170 -12.04 -5.74 13.07
C LEU A 170 -11.34 -7.03 13.49
N THR A 171 -10.15 -6.94 14.10
CA THR A 171 -9.35 -8.10 14.53
C THR A 171 -9.73 -8.66 15.91
N GLY A 172 -10.49 -7.91 16.72
CA GLY A 172 -10.81 -8.29 18.09
C GLY A 172 -9.65 -8.12 19.07
N MET A 173 -8.63 -7.34 18.72
CA MET A 173 -7.38 -7.19 19.49
C MET A 173 -7.36 -5.94 20.37
N ASP A 174 -6.55 -5.98 21.43
CA ASP A 174 -6.45 -4.90 22.43
C ASP A 174 -5.77 -3.64 21.90
N ILE A 175 -4.75 -3.78 21.05
CA ILE A 175 -3.92 -2.67 20.58
C ILE A 175 -3.40 -2.93 19.16
N ALA A 176 -3.33 -1.86 18.34
CA ALA A 176 -2.77 -1.88 16.99
C ALA A 176 -1.78 -0.73 16.82
N ASN A 177 -0.77 -0.92 15.97
CA ASN A 177 0.22 0.10 15.65
C ASN A 177 -0.23 1.03 14.51
N ALA A 178 0.56 2.06 14.23
CA ALA A 178 0.32 3.03 13.16
C ALA A 178 1.00 2.62 11.83
N SER A 179 0.77 1.36 11.45
CA SER A 179 1.25 0.62 10.26
C SER A 179 2.68 0.05 10.27
N LEU A 180 2.86 -1.01 9.48
CA LEU A 180 4.13 -1.57 9.02
C LEU A 180 4.23 -1.47 7.49
N LEU A 181 5.28 -2.06 6.90
CA LEU A 181 5.66 -1.87 5.49
C LEU A 181 4.79 -2.67 4.51
N ASP A 182 4.56 -3.95 4.79
CA ASP A 182 3.75 -4.89 4.03
C ASP A 182 3.39 -6.11 4.91
N GLU A 183 2.51 -6.99 4.44
CA GLU A 183 2.08 -8.17 5.21
C GLU A 183 3.25 -9.10 5.57
N ALA A 184 4.16 -9.32 4.63
CA ALA A 184 5.26 -10.27 4.78
C ALA A 184 6.26 -9.83 5.86
N THR A 185 6.60 -8.54 5.87
CA THR A 185 7.42 -7.92 6.91
C THR A 185 6.67 -7.84 8.24
N ALA A 186 5.35 -7.58 8.23
CA ALA A 186 4.55 -7.64 9.45
C ALA A 186 4.56 -9.04 10.09
N ALA A 187 4.47 -10.09 9.29
CA ALA A 187 4.58 -11.48 9.76
C ALA A 187 5.95 -11.78 10.36
N ALA A 188 7.03 -11.31 9.72
CA ALA A 188 8.37 -11.46 10.26
C ALA A 188 8.58 -10.66 11.56
N GLU A 189 7.99 -9.47 11.69
CA GLU A 189 7.99 -8.72 12.95
C GLU A 189 7.19 -9.46 14.03
N GLY A 190 6.08 -10.11 13.68
CA GLY A 190 5.31 -10.98 14.57
C GLY A 190 6.15 -12.13 15.11
N MET A 191 6.88 -12.82 14.24
CA MET A 191 7.84 -13.87 14.62
C MET A 191 8.89 -13.35 15.60
N VAL A 192 9.56 -12.23 15.28
CA VAL A 192 10.62 -11.67 16.15
C VAL A 192 10.05 -11.24 17.50
N MET A 193 8.85 -10.65 17.50
CA MET A 193 8.16 -10.20 18.69
C MET A 193 7.85 -11.36 19.66
N VAL A 194 7.32 -12.48 19.16
CA VAL A 194 7.00 -13.65 20.01
C VAL A 194 8.25 -14.43 20.41
N PHE A 195 9.27 -14.49 19.55
CA PHE A 195 10.58 -15.04 19.91
C PHE A 195 11.20 -14.27 21.10
N VAL A 196 11.12 -12.94 21.07
CA VAL A 196 11.61 -12.10 22.16
C VAL A 196 10.69 -12.16 23.39
N ALA A 197 9.38 -12.35 23.21
CA ALA A 197 8.42 -12.49 24.31
C ALA A 197 8.57 -13.84 25.05
N SER A 198 8.91 -14.91 24.33
CA SER A 198 9.22 -16.24 24.89
C SER A 198 10.60 -16.33 25.59
N GLY A 199 11.28 -15.19 25.76
CA GLY A 199 12.60 -15.12 26.40
C GLY A 199 13.75 -15.59 25.52
N SER A 200 13.53 -15.73 24.21
CA SER A 200 14.55 -16.07 23.20
C SER A 200 15.24 -17.44 23.40
N LYS A 201 14.59 -18.34 24.15
CA LYS A 201 15.07 -19.71 24.40
C LYS A 201 14.50 -20.72 23.40
N LYS A 202 13.20 -20.60 23.11
CA LYS A 202 12.51 -21.38 22.08
C LYS A 202 12.89 -20.84 20.71
N ARG A 203 13.59 -21.64 19.90
CA ARG A 203 14.22 -21.19 18.65
C ARG A 203 13.51 -21.66 17.40
N THR A 204 12.41 -22.38 17.51
CA THR A 204 11.65 -22.82 16.34
C THR A 204 10.43 -21.95 16.15
N PHE A 205 10.17 -21.52 14.92
CA PHE A 205 8.95 -20.83 14.53
C PHE A 205 8.22 -21.68 13.50
N PHE A 206 6.95 -21.97 13.75
CA PHE A 206 6.15 -22.79 12.85
C PHE A 206 5.26 -21.90 11.98
N VAL A 207 5.20 -22.21 10.69
CA VAL A 207 4.33 -21.53 9.74
C VAL A 207 3.47 -22.55 9.01
N ASP A 208 2.17 -22.33 9.01
CA ASP A 208 1.24 -23.13 8.23
C ASP A 208 1.56 -23.04 6.74
N GLN A 209 1.56 -24.19 6.05
CA GLN A 209 1.90 -24.29 4.63
C GLN A 209 0.96 -23.50 3.70
N SER A 210 -0.24 -23.14 4.15
CA SER A 210 -1.21 -22.35 3.39
C SER A 210 -1.05 -20.83 3.62
N VAL A 211 -0.03 -20.38 4.35
CA VAL A 211 0.37 -18.97 4.40
C VAL A 211 0.94 -18.56 3.03
N SER A 212 0.72 -17.30 2.63
CA SER A 212 1.16 -16.78 1.34
C SER A 212 2.67 -16.99 1.11
N PRO A 213 3.10 -17.44 -0.08
CA PRO A 213 4.48 -17.85 -0.32
C PRO A 213 5.49 -16.72 -0.14
N GLN A 214 5.14 -15.47 -0.51
CA GLN A 214 5.99 -14.31 -0.27
C GLN A 214 6.15 -13.99 1.23
N THR A 215 5.12 -14.28 2.04
CA THR A 215 5.16 -14.10 3.50
C THR A 215 6.11 -15.12 4.12
N ILE A 216 6.01 -16.39 3.72
CA ILE A 216 6.95 -17.45 4.13
C ILE A 216 8.39 -17.09 3.74
N ALA A 217 8.61 -16.60 2.51
CA ALA A 217 9.95 -16.25 2.02
C ALA A 217 10.62 -15.13 2.85
N VAL A 218 9.86 -14.10 3.24
CA VAL A 218 10.38 -12.99 4.07
C VAL A 218 10.63 -13.45 5.51
N ILE A 219 9.76 -14.28 6.08
CA ILE A 219 9.98 -14.90 7.39
C ILE A 219 11.29 -15.70 7.37
N ASN A 220 11.45 -16.59 6.39
CA ASN A 220 12.66 -17.41 6.23
C ASN A 220 13.93 -16.55 6.12
N THR A 221 13.86 -15.46 5.36
CA THR A 221 14.98 -14.51 5.24
C THR A 221 15.32 -13.87 6.59
N ARG A 222 14.30 -13.49 7.38
CA ARG A 222 14.50 -12.87 8.70
C ARG A 222 14.96 -13.85 9.77
N CYS A 223 14.60 -15.13 9.68
CA CYS A 223 15.03 -16.20 10.60
C CYS A 223 16.56 -16.23 10.80
N GLY A 224 17.32 -16.13 9.71
CA GLY A 224 18.79 -16.19 9.73
C GLY A 224 19.43 -15.11 10.61
N GLY A 225 18.87 -13.89 10.63
CA GLY A 225 19.39 -12.77 11.43
C GLY A 225 19.21 -12.95 12.95
N PHE A 226 18.33 -13.86 13.39
CA PHE A 226 18.02 -14.10 14.80
C PHE A 226 18.38 -15.52 15.28
N GLY A 227 18.84 -16.39 14.37
CA GLY A 227 19.09 -17.80 14.66
C GLY A 227 17.80 -18.53 15.06
N ILE A 228 16.71 -18.27 14.34
CA ILE A 228 15.42 -18.94 14.47
C ILE A 228 15.33 -20.03 13.39
N ASN A 229 14.92 -21.23 13.75
CA ASN A 229 14.61 -22.32 12.82
C ASN A 229 13.18 -22.16 12.31
N LEU A 230 12.99 -22.16 10.99
CA LEU A 230 11.66 -22.14 10.38
C LEU A 230 11.20 -23.58 10.13
N GLN A 231 10.02 -23.93 10.65
CA GLN A 231 9.32 -25.17 10.33
C GLN A 231 8.05 -24.85 9.55
N ILE A 232 7.78 -25.59 8.48
CA ILE A 232 6.60 -25.41 7.63
C ILE A 232 5.84 -26.73 7.59
N GLY A 233 4.52 -26.70 7.76
CA GLY A 233 3.66 -27.87 7.70
C GLY A 233 2.18 -27.52 7.87
N ASP A 234 1.32 -28.52 8.02
CA ASP A 234 -0.07 -28.29 8.40
C ASP A 234 -0.17 -27.94 9.89
N ALA A 235 -0.62 -26.73 10.22
CA ALA A 235 -0.69 -26.32 11.62
C ALA A 235 -1.75 -27.09 12.41
N LEU A 236 -2.80 -27.61 11.77
CA LEU A 236 -3.85 -28.38 12.45
C LEU A 236 -3.42 -29.81 12.80
N SER A 237 -2.33 -30.31 12.21
CA SER A 237 -1.76 -31.61 12.59
C SER A 237 -0.81 -31.54 13.79
N LEU A 238 -0.48 -30.34 14.27
CA LEU A 238 0.44 -30.16 15.40
C LEU A 238 -0.15 -30.70 16.70
N SER A 239 0.58 -31.64 17.31
CA SER A 239 0.32 -32.10 18.66
C SER A 239 1.04 -31.25 19.72
N LYS A 240 0.55 -31.30 20.95
CA LYS A 240 1.20 -30.68 22.11
C LYS A 240 2.64 -31.16 22.30
N THR A 241 2.88 -32.46 22.15
CA THR A 241 4.21 -33.07 22.28
C THR A 241 5.19 -32.48 21.27
N GLU A 242 4.79 -32.35 20.01
CA GLU A 242 5.64 -31.76 18.96
C GLU A 242 5.96 -30.28 19.23
N LEU A 243 4.99 -29.51 19.74
CA LEU A 243 5.19 -28.10 20.13
C LEU A 243 6.23 -27.96 21.26
N GLU A 244 6.20 -28.84 22.25
CA GLU A 244 7.11 -28.84 23.39
C GLU A 244 8.53 -29.30 23.00
N GLU A 245 8.64 -30.47 22.36
CA GLU A 245 9.92 -31.07 21.96
C GLU A 245 10.68 -30.23 20.94
N SER A 246 9.97 -29.59 20.00
CA SER A 246 10.58 -28.75 18.96
C SER A 246 10.96 -27.35 19.45
N GLY A 247 10.62 -26.98 20.69
CA GLY A 247 10.90 -25.66 21.23
C GLY A 247 10.28 -24.54 20.39
N ILE A 248 9.00 -24.68 20.04
CA ILE A 248 8.27 -23.71 19.19
C ILE A 248 7.92 -22.45 19.99
N CYS A 249 8.38 -21.29 19.53
CA CYS A 249 8.10 -19.99 20.15
C CYS A 249 6.79 -19.37 19.67
N GLY A 250 6.33 -19.72 18.47
CA GLY A 250 5.04 -19.31 17.95
C GLY A 250 4.65 -20.05 16.68
N VAL A 251 3.35 -20.01 16.40
CA VAL A 251 2.71 -20.62 15.23
C VAL A 251 2.01 -19.53 14.45
N LEU A 252 2.31 -19.42 13.15
CA LEU A 252 1.62 -18.54 12.22
C LEU A 252 0.66 -19.32 11.33
N VAL A 253 -0.60 -18.90 11.29
CA VAL A 253 -1.60 -19.36 10.32
C VAL A 253 -2.14 -18.18 9.50
N GLN A 254 -2.83 -18.46 8.39
CA GLN A 254 -3.52 -17.44 7.60
C GLN A 254 -5.04 -17.74 7.56
N TYR A 255 -5.86 -16.70 7.72
CA TYR A 255 -7.32 -16.81 7.90
C TYR A 255 -8.07 -15.68 7.17
N PRO A 256 -8.74 -15.93 6.03
CA PRO A 256 -8.66 -17.13 5.19
C PRO A 256 -7.25 -17.38 4.65
N ASP A 257 -6.93 -18.63 4.31
CA ASP A 257 -5.60 -18.98 3.79
C ASP A 257 -5.38 -18.55 2.33
N VAL A 258 -4.15 -18.70 1.80
CA VAL A 258 -3.81 -18.27 0.43
C VAL A 258 -4.63 -18.98 -0.66
N ASN A 259 -5.18 -20.15 -0.35
CA ASN A 259 -6.01 -20.96 -1.24
C ASN A 259 -7.51 -20.68 -1.02
N GLY A 260 -7.85 -19.79 -0.08
CA GLY A 260 -9.20 -19.34 0.23
C GLY A 260 -9.90 -20.13 1.33
N SER A 261 -9.27 -21.15 1.90
CA SER A 261 -9.92 -22.00 2.92
C SER A 261 -10.10 -21.22 4.22
N VAL A 262 -11.28 -21.34 4.81
CA VAL A 262 -11.59 -20.85 6.15
C VAL A 262 -11.64 -22.04 7.11
N ARG A 263 -10.67 -22.11 8.03
CA ARG A 263 -10.50 -23.21 9.00
C ARG A 263 -10.71 -22.71 10.43
N ASP A 264 -11.14 -23.60 11.33
CA ASP A 264 -11.25 -23.32 12.75
C ASP A 264 -9.92 -23.62 13.47
N PHE A 265 -9.28 -22.58 14.00
CA PHE A 265 -8.01 -22.67 14.72
C PHE A 265 -8.18 -22.57 16.25
N THR A 266 -9.40 -22.58 16.78
CA THR A 266 -9.67 -22.40 18.22
C THR A 266 -8.97 -23.47 19.07
N LYS A 267 -9.06 -24.74 18.70
CA LYS A 267 -8.38 -25.82 19.42
C LYS A 267 -6.85 -25.75 19.29
N LEU A 268 -6.36 -25.28 18.14
CA LEU A 268 -4.93 -25.09 17.92
C LEU A 268 -4.39 -23.98 18.82
N SER A 269 -5.08 -22.83 18.93
CA SER A 269 -4.65 -21.73 19.78
C SER A 269 -4.54 -22.15 21.25
N GLU A 270 -5.53 -22.89 21.76
CA GLU A 270 -5.51 -23.50 23.09
C GLU A 270 -4.26 -24.38 23.29
N THR A 271 -4.01 -25.30 22.35
CA THR A 271 -2.85 -26.21 22.38
C THR A 271 -1.52 -25.44 22.35
N VAL A 272 -1.41 -24.40 21.52
CA VAL A 272 -0.25 -23.52 21.43
C VAL A 272 0.02 -22.83 22.78
N HIS A 273 -1.03 -22.30 23.41
CA HIS A 273 -0.94 -21.61 24.70
C HIS A 273 -0.55 -22.53 25.85
N GLU A 274 -1.01 -23.79 25.86
CA GLU A 274 -0.63 -24.78 26.88
C GLU A 274 0.89 -25.00 26.97
N THR A 275 1.62 -24.79 25.87
CA THR A 275 3.08 -24.93 25.83
C THR A 275 3.81 -23.63 26.15
N GLY A 276 3.10 -22.49 26.28
CA GLY A 276 3.68 -21.15 26.40
C GLY A 276 4.26 -20.60 25.08
N ALA A 277 3.84 -21.13 23.93
CA ALA A 277 4.06 -20.54 22.62
C ALA A 277 2.96 -19.52 22.29
N PHE A 278 3.13 -18.73 21.23
CA PHE A 278 2.17 -17.68 20.85
C PHE A 278 1.49 -17.98 19.52
N MET A 279 0.21 -17.59 19.40
CA MET A 279 -0.60 -17.76 18.20
C MET A 279 -0.60 -16.47 17.36
N ILE A 280 -0.16 -16.55 16.11
CA ILE A 280 -0.09 -15.42 15.18
C ILE A 280 -0.98 -15.71 13.96
N VAL A 281 -1.69 -14.69 13.50
CA VAL A 281 -2.68 -14.84 12.43
C VAL A 281 -2.50 -13.75 11.38
N ALA A 282 -2.14 -14.14 10.16
CA ALA A 282 -2.27 -13.30 8.98
C ALA A 282 -3.73 -13.34 8.49
N THR A 283 -4.34 -12.20 8.20
CA THR A 283 -5.79 -12.14 7.89
C THR A 283 -6.16 -10.97 6.98
N ASP A 284 -7.41 -10.94 6.55
CA ASP A 284 -7.99 -9.94 5.66
C ASP A 284 -9.09 -9.14 6.36
N LEU A 285 -8.95 -7.81 6.39
CA LEU A 285 -9.89 -6.93 7.11
C LEU A 285 -11.32 -6.97 6.57
N LEU A 286 -11.51 -7.20 5.27
CA LEU A 286 -12.84 -7.31 4.67
C LEU A 286 -13.49 -8.63 5.05
N ALA A 287 -12.73 -9.74 5.00
CA ALA A 287 -13.21 -11.06 5.43
C ALA A 287 -13.66 -11.03 6.90
N LEU A 288 -12.94 -10.32 7.77
CA LEU A 288 -13.27 -10.16 9.19
C LEU A 288 -14.56 -9.35 9.45
N THR A 289 -15.21 -8.76 8.45
CA THR A 289 -16.56 -8.19 8.63
C THR A 289 -17.64 -9.27 8.71
N MET A 290 -17.34 -10.48 8.21
CA MET A 290 -18.22 -11.65 8.18
C MET A 290 -17.72 -12.82 9.04
N LEU A 291 -16.40 -12.95 9.19
CA LEU A 291 -15.75 -14.04 9.91
C LEU A 291 -15.43 -13.68 11.37
N LYS A 292 -15.57 -14.67 12.27
CA LYS A 292 -15.23 -14.55 13.69
C LYS A 292 -13.76 -14.12 13.80
N PRO A 293 -13.47 -12.93 14.36
CA PRO A 293 -12.15 -12.35 14.25
C PRO A 293 -11.13 -13.04 15.17
N PRO A 294 -9.82 -13.02 14.83
CA PRO A 294 -8.84 -13.83 15.53
C PRO A 294 -8.67 -13.59 17.03
N GLY A 295 -8.90 -12.36 17.49
CA GLY A 295 -8.89 -12.06 18.92
C GLY A 295 -9.96 -12.83 19.72
N GLU A 296 -11.06 -13.24 19.10
CA GLU A 296 -12.16 -13.97 19.77
C GLU A 296 -11.93 -15.48 19.89
N TRP A 297 -10.88 -16.02 19.25
CA TRP A 297 -10.52 -17.43 19.34
C TRP A 297 -9.05 -17.65 19.77
N GLY A 298 -8.41 -16.63 20.33
CA GLY A 298 -7.14 -16.78 21.05
C GLY A 298 -5.87 -16.40 20.27
N ALA A 299 -5.96 -15.53 19.27
CA ALA A 299 -4.75 -14.96 18.67
C ALA A 299 -4.01 -14.02 19.63
N ASP A 300 -2.68 -14.07 19.65
CA ASP A 300 -1.82 -13.13 20.38
C ASP A 300 -1.38 -11.94 19.53
N VAL A 301 -1.24 -12.18 18.21
CA VAL A 301 -0.85 -11.19 17.21
C VAL A 301 -1.68 -11.41 15.94
N VAL A 302 -2.23 -10.34 15.39
CA VAL A 302 -3.02 -10.35 14.15
C VAL A 302 -2.48 -9.30 13.19
N LEU A 303 -2.23 -9.70 11.96
CA LEU A 303 -1.54 -8.87 10.97
C LEU A 303 -2.09 -9.12 9.56
N GLY A 304 -1.74 -8.25 8.62
CA GLY A 304 -2.17 -8.37 7.24
C GLY A 304 -2.02 -7.04 6.49
N SER A 305 -2.54 -6.98 5.27
CA SER A 305 -2.59 -5.76 4.47
C SER A 305 -3.92 -5.03 4.64
N SER A 306 -3.90 -3.69 4.74
CA SER A 306 -5.12 -2.87 4.66
C SER A 306 -5.41 -2.39 3.23
N ALA A 307 -4.68 -2.88 2.21
CA ALA A 307 -4.71 -2.33 0.85
C ALA A 307 -6.11 -2.30 0.23
N ARG A 308 -6.89 -3.38 0.40
CA ARG A 308 -8.23 -3.48 -0.22
C ARG A 308 -9.23 -2.47 0.33
N PHE A 309 -8.91 -1.78 1.43
CA PHE A 309 -9.66 -0.61 1.90
C PHE A 309 -9.18 0.65 1.16
N GLY A 310 -9.47 0.69 -0.15
CA GLY A 310 -9.29 1.89 -0.96
C GLY A 310 -7.84 2.29 -1.27
N VAL A 311 -6.90 1.36 -1.37
CA VAL A 311 -5.51 1.62 -1.82
C VAL A 311 -5.14 0.74 -3.02
N PRO A 312 -4.81 1.32 -4.19
CA PRO A 312 -4.51 0.55 -5.41
C PRO A 312 -3.33 -0.41 -5.26
N ALA A 313 -3.30 -1.49 -6.06
CA ALA A 313 -2.27 -2.53 -6.00
C ALA A 313 -0.83 -1.98 -6.22
N GLY A 314 -0.66 -0.96 -7.06
CA GLY A 314 0.60 -0.23 -7.25
C GLY A 314 1.78 -1.08 -7.71
N TYR A 315 1.52 -2.23 -8.35
CA TYR A 315 2.53 -3.25 -8.65
C TYR A 315 3.34 -3.69 -7.42
N GLY A 316 2.68 -3.76 -6.26
CA GLY A 316 3.23 -4.23 -4.98
C GLY A 316 3.11 -3.23 -3.84
N GLY A 317 2.81 -1.96 -4.11
CA GLY A 317 2.59 -0.97 -3.07
C GLY A 317 2.74 0.47 -3.54
N PRO A 318 2.77 1.43 -2.59
CA PRO A 318 2.80 1.22 -1.14
C PRO A 318 1.45 0.82 -0.54
N HIS A 319 1.46 -0.02 0.50
CA HIS A 319 0.27 -0.41 1.28
C HIS A 319 0.59 -0.38 2.77
N ALA A 320 -0.35 0.06 3.59
CA ALA A 320 -0.18 -0.06 5.04
C ALA A 320 -0.49 -1.49 5.48
N ALA A 321 0.51 -2.17 6.05
CA ALA A 321 0.24 -3.38 6.81
C ALA A 321 -0.28 -3.02 8.19
N PHE A 322 -1.32 -3.72 8.64
CA PHE A 322 -1.79 -3.61 10.01
C PHE A 322 -1.09 -4.64 10.90
N PHE A 323 -0.89 -4.28 12.17
CA PHE A 323 -0.31 -5.15 13.17
C PHE A 323 -0.97 -4.87 14.52
N ALA A 324 -1.69 -5.85 15.04
CA ALA A 324 -2.40 -5.79 16.30
C ALA A 324 -2.00 -6.94 17.22
N THR A 325 -2.11 -6.73 18.52
CA THR A 325 -1.66 -7.70 19.53
C THR A 325 -2.43 -7.50 20.85
N THR A 326 -2.28 -8.44 21.77
CA THR A 326 -2.82 -8.33 23.13
C THR A 326 -2.10 -7.25 23.93
N ASP A 327 -2.75 -6.69 24.95
CA ASP A 327 -2.18 -5.61 25.76
C ASP A 327 -0.86 -6.01 26.43
N LYS A 328 -0.75 -7.30 26.80
CA LYS A 328 0.46 -7.90 27.41
C LYS A 328 1.71 -7.72 26.54
N LEU A 329 1.55 -7.70 25.22
CA LEU A 329 2.64 -7.66 24.27
C LEU A 329 2.97 -6.24 23.77
N LYS A 330 2.21 -5.20 24.18
CA LYS A 330 2.36 -3.81 23.68
C LYS A 330 3.77 -3.22 23.82
N ARG A 331 4.54 -3.62 24.84
CA ARG A 331 5.91 -3.13 25.06
C ARG A 331 6.93 -3.70 24.06
N LYS A 332 6.56 -4.74 23.33
CA LYS A 332 7.39 -5.38 22.29
C LYS A 332 6.90 -5.04 20.87
N MET A 333 5.78 -4.32 20.75
CA MET A 333 5.20 -3.94 19.46
C MET A 333 6.21 -3.20 18.56
N PRO A 334 6.30 -3.57 17.26
CA PRO A 334 7.10 -2.87 16.28
C PRO A 334 6.44 -1.56 15.83
N GLY A 335 7.27 -0.58 15.44
CA GLY A 335 6.81 0.66 14.85
C GLY A 335 6.07 1.61 15.80
N ARG A 336 5.47 2.63 15.19
CA ARG A 336 4.84 3.76 15.88
C ARG A 336 3.49 3.35 16.46
N LEU A 337 3.11 3.98 17.55
CA LEU A 337 1.81 3.81 18.21
C LEU A 337 1.31 5.19 18.58
N ILE A 338 0.08 5.54 18.16
CA ILE A 338 -0.55 6.79 18.57
C ILE A 338 -1.35 6.54 19.84
N GLY A 339 -1.17 7.42 20.84
CA GLY A 339 -1.90 7.38 22.09
C GLY A 339 -2.66 8.67 22.34
N LEU A 340 -3.84 8.53 22.96
CA LEU A 340 -4.55 9.65 23.56
C LEU A 340 -3.82 10.12 24.82
N SER A 341 -3.68 11.43 24.96
CA SER A 341 -3.07 12.10 26.10
C SER A 341 -3.87 13.38 26.40
N LYS A 342 -3.26 14.33 27.11
CA LYS A 342 -3.84 15.64 27.38
C LYS A 342 -2.82 16.75 27.16
N ASP A 343 -3.31 17.92 26.73
CA ASP A 343 -2.50 19.15 26.63
C ASP A 343 -2.31 19.82 28.01
N THR A 344 -1.67 21.00 28.02
CA THR A 344 -1.44 21.80 29.23
C THR A 344 -2.73 22.38 29.84
N MET A 345 -3.80 22.48 29.05
CA MET A 345 -5.12 22.95 29.47
C MET A 345 -6.04 21.78 29.92
N GLY A 346 -5.57 20.54 29.82
CA GLY A 346 -6.31 19.33 30.16
C GLY A 346 -7.19 18.78 29.04
N ASN A 347 -7.16 19.35 27.83
CA ASN A 347 -7.94 18.88 26.71
C ASN A 347 -7.36 17.57 26.13
N PRO A 348 -8.20 16.66 25.61
CA PRO A 348 -7.73 15.47 24.91
C PRO A 348 -6.84 15.83 23.70
N ALA A 349 -5.67 15.22 23.59
CA ALA A 349 -4.73 15.43 22.48
C ALA A 349 -3.97 14.15 22.14
N TYR A 350 -3.68 13.92 20.86
CA TYR A 350 -2.96 12.72 20.41
C TYR A 350 -1.45 12.95 20.35
N ARG A 351 -0.66 11.89 20.56
CA ARG A 351 0.80 11.90 20.35
C ARG A 351 1.34 10.50 20.05
N LEU A 352 2.58 10.44 19.58
CA LEU A 352 3.34 9.19 19.57
C LEU A 352 3.57 8.70 21.01
N ALA A 353 3.20 7.45 21.27
CA ALA A 353 3.22 6.80 22.58
C ALA A 353 4.25 5.65 22.62
N LEU A 354 4.81 5.42 23.82
CA LEU A 354 5.81 4.37 24.07
C LEU A 354 7.01 4.43 23.09
N GLN A 355 7.46 5.63 22.75
CA GLN A 355 8.51 5.87 21.74
C GLN A 355 9.85 5.24 22.11
N THR A 356 10.08 4.92 23.39
CA THR A 356 11.29 4.21 23.82
C THR A 356 11.41 2.82 23.17
N ARG A 357 10.38 2.28 22.52
CA ARG A 357 10.50 1.05 21.73
C ARG A 357 11.26 1.25 20.42
N GLU A 358 11.27 2.47 19.89
CA GLU A 358 11.68 2.76 18.51
C GLU A 358 13.20 3.03 18.39
N GLN A 359 13.71 2.85 17.17
CA GLN A 359 15.14 2.93 16.83
C GLN A 359 15.80 4.26 17.21
N HIS A 360 15.08 5.38 17.16
CA HIS A 360 15.64 6.71 17.42
C HIS A 360 15.98 6.93 18.91
N ILE A 361 15.45 6.10 19.81
CA ILE A 361 15.78 6.10 21.24
C ILE A 361 16.63 4.89 21.59
N ARG A 362 16.17 3.67 21.24
CA ARG A 362 16.82 2.42 21.70
C ARG A 362 17.82 1.82 20.73
N ARG A 363 17.96 2.35 19.51
CA ARG A 363 18.95 1.92 18.52
C ARG A 363 18.89 0.39 18.31
N GLU A 364 20.00 -0.31 18.53
CA GLU A 364 20.10 -1.77 18.40
C GLU A 364 19.22 -2.56 19.40
N LYS A 365 18.75 -1.92 20.47
CA LYS A 365 17.84 -2.51 21.48
C LYS A 365 16.37 -2.18 21.21
N ALA A 366 16.06 -1.52 20.09
CA ALA A 366 14.69 -1.23 19.67
C ALA A 366 13.93 -2.53 19.34
N THR A 367 12.61 -2.44 19.28
CA THR A 367 11.77 -3.60 18.94
C THR A 367 11.85 -3.97 17.46
N SER A 368 12.19 -3.00 16.59
CA SER A 368 12.37 -3.16 15.16
C SER A 368 13.28 -2.04 14.63
N ASN A 369 13.85 -2.24 13.43
CA ASN A 369 14.59 -1.22 12.70
C ASN A 369 13.69 -0.26 11.90
N ILE A 370 12.37 -0.46 11.89
CA ILE A 370 11.44 0.39 11.14
C ILE A 370 11.50 1.87 11.60
N CYS A 371 11.45 2.80 10.65
CA CYS A 371 11.43 4.24 10.91
C CYS A 371 10.35 4.94 10.06
N THR A 372 10.57 5.02 8.74
CA THR A 372 9.51 5.31 7.79
C THR A 372 8.61 4.07 7.70
N SER A 373 7.30 4.27 7.85
CA SER A 373 6.27 3.25 7.62
C SER A 373 5.33 3.74 6.51
N GLN A 374 4.05 3.37 6.55
CA GLN A 374 3.08 3.60 5.48
C GLN A 374 1.92 4.50 5.94
N ALA A 375 2.25 5.58 6.64
CA ALA A 375 1.26 6.43 7.32
C ALA A 375 0.20 7.04 6.39
N LEU A 376 0.57 7.50 5.19
CA LEU A 376 -0.38 8.06 4.22
C LEU A 376 -1.41 7.00 3.78
N LEU A 377 -0.97 5.76 3.57
CA LEU A 377 -1.83 4.67 3.11
C LEU A 377 -2.67 4.11 4.26
N ALA A 378 -2.16 4.15 5.49
CA ALA A 378 -2.94 3.87 6.70
C ALA A 378 -4.07 4.90 6.87
N ASN A 379 -3.79 6.19 6.61
CA ASN A 379 -4.80 7.24 6.60
C ASN A 379 -5.84 7.01 5.50
N MET A 380 -5.45 6.62 4.28
CA MET A 380 -6.39 6.27 3.22
C MET A 380 -7.33 5.12 3.62
N ALA A 381 -6.77 4.04 4.19
CA ALA A 381 -7.57 2.90 4.67
C ALA A 381 -8.50 3.27 5.84
N ALA A 382 -8.05 4.13 6.75
CA ALA A 382 -8.91 4.66 7.81
C ALA A 382 -10.06 5.50 7.25
N MET A 383 -9.77 6.36 6.27
CA MET A 383 -10.78 7.18 5.58
C MET A 383 -11.79 6.30 4.83
N TYR A 384 -11.34 5.22 4.20
CA TYR A 384 -12.23 4.25 3.56
C TYR A 384 -13.20 3.64 4.58
N ALA A 385 -12.71 3.17 5.73
CA ALA A 385 -13.56 2.63 6.79
C ALA A 385 -14.49 3.68 7.41
N VAL A 386 -14.05 4.94 7.54
CA VAL A 386 -14.88 6.06 7.99
C VAL A 386 -16.02 6.34 7.01
N TYR A 387 -15.72 6.33 5.72
CA TYR A 387 -16.69 6.63 4.66
C TYR A 387 -17.76 5.55 4.53
N HIS A 388 -17.37 4.27 4.57
CA HIS A 388 -18.30 3.15 4.42
C HIS A 388 -19.00 2.77 5.73
N GLY A 389 -18.33 2.96 6.88
CA GLY A 389 -18.81 2.50 8.17
C GLY A 389 -19.01 0.98 8.25
N PRO A 390 -19.48 0.45 9.40
CA PRO A 390 -19.67 -0.99 9.56
C PRO A 390 -20.69 -1.57 8.57
N THR A 391 -21.76 -0.84 8.27
CA THR A 391 -22.81 -1.26 7.35
C THR A 391 -22.30 -1.38 5.92
N GLY A 392 -21.62 -0.35 5.40
CA GLY A 392 -21.09 -0.35 4.03
C GLY A 392 -20.03 -1.43 3.83
N LEU A 393 -19.12 -1.58 4.79
CA LEU A 393 -18.11 -2.65 4.75
C LEU A 393 -18.73 -4.04 4.74
N LYS A 394 -19.77 -4.27 5.56
CA LYS A 394 -20.50 -5.55 5.57
C LYS A 394 -21.23 -5.79 4.25
N GLN A 395 -21.83 -4.76 3.64
CA GLN A 395 -22.46 -4.86 2.31
C GLN A 395 -21.45 -5.23 1.22
N ILE A 396 -20.28 -4.60 1.22
CA ILE A 396 -19.19 -4.92 0.29
C ILE A 396 -18.76 -6.38 0.45
N ALA A 397 -18.44 -6.81 1.67
CA ALA A 397 -18.04 -8.19 1.95
C ALA A 397 -19.12 -9.21 1.55
N THR A 398 -20.39 -8.90 1.85
CA THR A 398 -21.54 -9.76 1.52
C THR A 398 -21.68 -9.92 0.01
N ARG A 399 -21.53 -8.83 -0.75
CA ARG A 399 -21.59 -8.88 -2.22
C ARG A 399 -20.44 -9.68 -2.81
N VAL A 400 -19.21 -9.43 -2.35
CA VAL A 400 -18.03 -10.16 -2.82
C VAL A 400 -18.22 -11.65 -2.58
N HIS A 401 -18.58 -12.03 -1.35
CA HIS A 401 -18.80 -13.42 -0.98
C HIS A 401 -19.96 -14.07 -1.76
N ALA A 402 -21.06 -13.35 -1.98
CA ALA A 402 -22.19 -13.83 -2.78
C ALA A 402 -21.81 -14.09 -4.24
N PHE A 403 -20.98 -13.22 -4.82
CA PHE A 403 -20.47 -13.43 -6.18
C PHE A 403 -19.51 -14.62 -6.25
N THR A 404 -18.68 -14.82 -5.22
CA THR A 404 -17.80 -15.98 -5.13
C THR A 404 -18.60 -17.27 -4.98
N GLN A 405 -19.67 -17.30 -4.17
CA GLN A 405 -20.56 -18.46 -4.07
C GLN A 405 -21.31 -18.73 -5.39
N PHE A 406 -21.83 -17.68 -6.03
CA PHE A 406 -22.50 -17.83 -7.32
C PHE A 406 -21.55 -18.42 -8.39
N LEU A 407 -20.33 -17.90 -8.46
CA LEU A 407 -19.28 -18.44 -9.31
C LEU A 407 -19.01 -19.91 -8.97
N ARG A 408 -18.78 -20.23 -7.70
CA ARG A 408 -18.53 -21.61 -7.24
C ARG A 408 -19.60 -22.58 -7.75
N ASN A 409 -20.87 -22.28 -7.48
CA ASN A 409 -21.99 -23.15 -7.86
C ASN A 409 -22.04 -23.33 -9.38
N THR A 410 -21.88 -22.24 -10.14
CA THR A 410 -21.87 -22.28 -11.60
C THR A 410 -20.72 -23.13 -12.15
N LEU A 411 -19.53 -23.03 -11.57
CA LEU A 411 -18.39 -23.84 -11.99
C LEU A 411 -18.58 -25.32 -11.66
N GLN A 412 -19.23 -25.65 -10.53
CA GLN A 412 -19.58 -27.03 -10.20
C GLN A 412 -20.60 -27.61 -11.19
N ASP A 413 -21.58 -26.82 -11.64
CA ASP A 413 -22.51 -27.21 -12.72
C ASP A 413 -21.78 -27.43 -14.06
N TYR A 414 -20.58 -26.86 -14.20
CA TYR A 414 -19.69 -27.08 -15.34
C TYR A 414 -18.81 -28.32 -15.22
N GLY A 415 -18.83 -29.00 -14.07
CA GLY A 415 -18.03 -30.19 -13.79
C GLY A 415 -16.66 -29.88 -13.19
N TYR A 416 -16.35 -28.60 -12.93
CA TYR A 416 -15.13 -28.22 -12.24
C TYR A 416 -15.18 -28.63 -10.76
N SER A 417 -14.02 -29.01 -10.22
CA SER A 417 -13.89 -29.41 -8.81
C SER A 417 -13.32 -28.26 -7.98
N ILE A 418 -13.93 -27.97 -6.83
CA ILE A 418 -13.51 -26.89 -5.92
C ILE A 418 -12.83 -27.51 -4.70
N THR A 419 -11.54 -27.22 -4.49
CA THR A 419 -10.67 -28.02 -3.61
C THR A 419 -10.28 -27.34 -2.29
N ASN A 420 -10.56 -26.05 -2.11
CA ASN A 420 -10.28 -25.31 -0.87
C ASN A 420 -11.31 -25.54 0.26
N GLY A 421 -12.00 -26.68 0.22
CA GLY A 421 -12.99 -27.07 1.23
C GLY A 421 -14.36 -26.39 1.08
N PRO A 422 -15.25 -26.60 2.07
CA PRO A 422 -16.61 -26.07 2.03
C PRO A 422 -16.70 -24.57 2.36
N TYR A 423 -15.73 -24.02 3.10
CA TYR A 423 -15.81 -22.67 3.66
C TYR A 423 -14.71 -21.78 3.09
N TYR A 424 -15.11 -20.61 2.59
CA TYR A 424 -14.26 -19.63 1.94
C TYR A 424 -14.88 -18.24 2.07
N PHE A 425 -14.11 -17.20 1.79
CA PHE A 425 -14.62 -15.83 1.68
C PHE A 425 -14.77 -15.42 0.20
N ASP A 426 -13.67 -15.05 -0.44
CA ASP A 426 -13.64 -14.49 -1.80
C ASP A 426 -12.78 -15.27 -2.79
N THR A 427 -11.96 -16.21 -2.29
CA THR A 427 -11.06 -17.04 -3.09
C THR A 427 -11.60 -18.46 -3.30
N LEU A 428 -11.52 -18.96 -4.53
CA LEU A 428 -11.75 -20.36 -4.92
C LEU A 428 -10.45 -20.98 -5.43
N THR A 429 -10.19 -22.22 -5.02
CA THR A 429 -9.17 -23.07 -5.64
C THR A 429 -9.88 -24.14 -6.46
N ILE A 430 -9.62 -24.15 -7.76
CA ILE A 430 -10.39 -24.90 -8.76
C ILE A 430 -9.46 -25.90 -9.44
N ASP A 431 -9.74 -27.18 -9.26
CA ASP A 431 -9.17 -28.25 -10.08
C ASP A 431 -9.94 -28.33 -11.40
N VAL A 432 -9.22 -28.05 -12.49
CA VAL A 432 -9.76 -27.99 -13.85
C VAL A 432 -9.52 -29.27 -14.62
N THR A 433 -8.72 -30.19 -14.09
CA THR A 433 -8.39 -31.46 -14.75
C THR A 433 -9.61 -32.31 -15.14
N PRO A 434 -10.72 -32.36 -14.36
CA PRO A 434 -11.87 -33.17 -14.74
C PRO A 434 -12.61 -32.68 -16.00
N VAL A 435 -12.38 -31.43 -16.41
CA VAL A 435 -13.09 -30.80 -17.54
C VAL A 435 -12.17 -30.53 -18.72
N VAL A 436 -10.97 -30.00 -18.47
CA VAL A 436 -10.07 -29.51 -19.54
C VAL A 436 -8.67 -30.13 -19.52
N GLY A 437 -8.37 -31.01 -18.56
CA GLY A 437 -7.10 -31.73 -18.44
C GLY A 437 -5.91 -30.90 -17.92
N ASP A 438 -5.78 -29.64 -18.31
CA ASP A 438 -4.72 -28.71 -17.90
C ASP A 438 -5.26 -27.27 -17.78
N VAL A 439 -4.57 -26.39 -17.06
CA VAL A 439 -4.97 -24.99 -16.84
C VAL A 439 -4.82 -24.05 -18.06
N GLU A 440 -4.02 -24.41 -19.08
CA GLU A 440 -3.73 -23.54 -20.23
C GLU A 440 -4.99 -23.02 -20.97
N PRO A 441 -6.00 -23.84 -21.31
CA PRO A 441 -7.19 -23.36 -22.02
C PRO A 441 -7.91 -22.25 -21.24
N VAL A 442 -8.00 -22.40 -19.91
CA VAL A 442 -8.63 -21.41 -19.02
C VAL A 442 -7.83 -20.10 -19.02
N HIS A 443 -6.50 -20.18 -18.87
CA HIS A 443 -5.64 -18.98 -18.85
C HIS A 443 -5.63 -18.24 -20.20
N ILE A 444 -5.58 -18.95 -21.33
CA ILE A 444 -5.63 -18.35 -22.67
C ILE A 444 -6.96 -17.62 -22.89
N LEU A 445 -8.08 -18.22 -22.48
CA LEU A 445 -9.40 -17.58 -22.57
C LEU A 445 -9.50 -16.38 -21.62
N ALA A 446 -9.01 -16.50 -20.39
CA ALA A 446 -8.96 -15.40 -19.43
C ALA A 446 -8.17 -14.20 -19.99
N GLU A 447 -6.98 -14.44 -20.53
CA GLU A 447 -6.13 -13.37 -21.10
C GLU A 447 -6.83 -12.69 -22.28
N LYS A 448 -7.46 -13.45 -23.19
CA LYS A 448 -8.26 -12.90 -24.30
C LYS A 448 -9.41 -12.00 -23.82
N MET A 449 -9.93 -12.26 -22.62
CA MET A 449 -10.99 -11.47 -21.98
C MET A 449 -10.46 -10.38 -21.04
N GLY A 450 -9.15 -10.12 -21.02
CA GLY A 450 -8.57 -9.08 -20.16
C GLY A 450 -8.55 -9.46 -18.67
N ILE A 451 -8.45 -10.76 -18.35
CA ILE A 451 -8.50 -11.30 -16.99
C ILE A 451 -7.20 -12.04 -16.66
N ASN A 452 -6.68 -11.84 -15.44
CA ASN A 452 -5.63 -12.67 -14.88
C ASN A 452 -6.17 -13.55 -13.74
N LEU A 453 -5.82 -14.82 -13.75
CA LEU A 453 -6.13 -15.78 -12.68
C LEU A 453 -4.82 -16.30 -12.06
N ARG A 454 -4.89 -16.83 -10.84
CA ARG A 454 -3.71 -17.42 -10.19
C ARG A 454 -3.44 -18.80 -10.77
N ARG A 455 -2.28 -18.98 -11.38
CA ARG A 455 -1.77 -20.32 -11.73
C ARG A 455 -1.16 -20.96 -10.48
N ILE A 456 -1.76 -22.03 -9.96
CA ILE A 456 -1.26 -22.71 -8.75
C ILE A 456 -0.33 -23.86 -9.13
N ASN A 457 -0.76 -24.70 -10.06
CA ASN A 457 0.02 -25.79 -10.66
C ASN A 457 -0.56 -26.11 -12.06
N SER A 458 -0.17 -27.23 -12.68
CA SER A 458 -0.63 -27.63 -14.03
C SER A 458 -2.13 -27.97 -14.12
N GLY A 459 -2.78 -28.31 -13.01
CA GLY A 459 -4.19 -28.70 -12.96
C GLY A 459 -5.09 -27.77 -12.14
N THR A 460 -4.52 -26.77 -11.45
CA THR A 460 -5.26 -25.95 -10.48
C THR A 460 -5.14 -24.46 -10.75
N VAL A 461 -6.30 -23.80 -10.79
CA VAL A 461 -6.46 -22.34 -10.93
C VAL A 461 -7.01 -21.75 -9.63
N GLY A 462 -6.44 -20.65 -9.17
CA GLY A 462 -6.98 -19.83 -8.09
C GLY A 462 -7.71 -18.61 -8.66
N VAL A 463 -8.85 -18.28 -8.06
CA VAL A 463 -9.67 -17.12 -8.43
C VAL A 463 -10.06 -16.37 -7.17
N THR A 464 -9.62 -15.13 -7.01
CA THR A 464 -9.96 -14.27 -5.87
C THR A 464 -10.77 -13.08 -6.34
N LEU A 465 -12.02 -12.99 -5.91
CA LEU A 465 -12.88 -11.86 -6.23
C LEU A 465 -12.65 -10.69 -5.26
N ASP A 466 -13.07 -9.51 -5.66
CA ASP A 466 -12.94 -8.30 -4.85
C ASP A 466 -14.10 -7.33 -5.11
N GLU A 467 -14.09 -6.18 -4.42
CA GLU A 467 -15.14 -5.18 -4.50
C GLU A 467 -15.39 -4.66 -5.93
N SER A 468 -14.37 -4.70 -6.80
CA SER A 468 -14.48 -4.17 -8.15
C SER A 468 -15.37 -5.03 -9.08
N VAL A 469 -15.69 -6.26 -8.67
CA VAL A 469 -16.44 -7.21 -9.50
C VAL A 469 -17.91 -6.76 -9.65
N GLY A 470 -18.23 -6.25 -10.84
CA GLY A 470 -19.58 -5.99 -11.29
C GLY A 470 -20.26 -7.22 -11.89
N SER A 471 -21.54 -7.09 -12.23
CA SER A 471 -22.29 -8.20 -12.88
C SER A 471 -21.68 -8.59 -14.23
N LYS A 472 -21.11 -7.63 -14.96
CA LYS A 472 -20.41 -7.90 -16.23
C LYS A 472 -19.14 -8.71 -15.98
N ASP A 473 -18.37 -8.35 -14.97
CA ASP A 473 -17.12 -9.03 -14.63
C ASP A 473 -17.37 -10.48 -14.21
N LEU A 474 -18.41 -10.71 -13.42
CA LEU A 474 -18.87 -12.05 -13.05
C LEU A 474 -19.26 -12.88 -14.27
N VAL A 475 -20.03 -12.30 -15.21
CA VAL A 475 -20.43 -12.99 -16.46
C VAL A 475 -19.21 -13.30 -17.33
N ASP A 476 -18.28 -12.35 -17.48
CA ASP A 476 -17.05 -12.57 -18.24
C ASP A 476 -16.24 -13.72 -17.63
N LEU A 477 -16.11 -13.74 -16.31
CA LEU A 477 -15.38 -14.79 -15.58
C LEU A 477 -16.07 -16.15 -15.72
N ILE A 478 -17.39 -16.24 -15.58
CA ILE A 478 -18.14 -17.48 -15.85
C ILE A 478 -17.89 -17.95 -17.28
N ASN A 479 -17.90 -17.03 -18.25
CA ASN A 479 -17.68 -17.36 -19.66
C ASN A 479 -16.26 -17.85 -19.96
N VAL A 480 -15.24 -17.42 -19.22
CA VAL A 480 -13.89 -18.02 -19.33
C VAL A 480 -13.97 -19.54 -19.10
N PHE A 481 -14.63 -19.95 -18.02
CA PHE A 481 -14.76 -21.36 -17.67
C PHE A 481 -15.80 -22.09 -18.53
N ALA A 482 -16.91 -21.46 -18.91
CA ALA A 482 -17.90 -22.05 -19.79
C ALA A 482 -17.28 -22.43 -21.15
N LEU A 483 -16.57 -21.48 -21.78
CA LEU A 483 -15.93 -21.69 -23.07
C LEU A 483 -14.79 -22.71 -22.98
N ALA A 484 -14.04 -22.73 -21.88
CA ALA A 484 -13.02 -23.75 -21.66
C ALA A 484 -13.64 -25.16 -21.56
N ALA A 485 -14.85 -25.26 -20.99
CA ALA A 485 -15.61 -26.51 -20.87
C ALA A 485 -16.45 -26.86 -22.13
N ASP A 486 -16.23 -26.20 -23.28
CA ASP A 486 -17.04 -26.33 -24.50
C ASP A 486 -18.55 -26.10 -24.27
N LYS A 487 -18.91 -25.30 -23.26
CA LYS A 487 -20.29 -24.88 -22.96
C LYS A 487 -20.62 -23.54 -23.63
N PRO A 488 -21.89 -23.29 -23.97
CA PRO A 488 -22.29 -22.01 -24.55
C PRO A 488 -22.05 -20.87 -23.55
N SER A 489 -21.67 -19.71 -24.08
CA SER A 489 -21.54 -18.50 -23.28
C SER A 489 -22.88 -18.09 -22.68
N VAL A 490 -22.87 -17.65 -21.43
CA VAL A 490 -24.03 -17.10 -20.72
C VAL A 490 -24.08 -15.58 -20.85
N THR A 491 -25.29 -15.04 -20.75
CA THR A 491 -25.55 -13.61 -20.61
C THR A 491 -26.15 -13.31 -19.24
N LEU A 492 -26.08 -12.06 -18.80
CA LEU A 492 -26.66 -11.66 -17.51
C LEU A 492 -28.15 -12.00 -17.39
N SER A 493 -28.93 -11.88 -18.48
CA SER A 493 -30.35 -12.21 -18.50
C SER A 493 -30.63 -13.72 -18.40
N GLY A 494 -29.63 -14.56 -18.70
CA GLY A 494 -29.72 -16.02 -18.53
C GLY A 494 -29.32 -16.50 -17.13
N LEU A 495 -28.75 -15.62 -16.30
CA LEU A 495 -28.39 -15.94 -14.91
C LEU A 495 -29.58 -15.67 -13.99
N THR A 496 -29.96 -16.66 -13.18
CA THR A 496 -30.98 -16.49 -12.15
C THR A 496 -30.31 -16.11 -10.85
N ALA A 497 -30.59 -14.92 -10.34
CA ALA A 497 -30.09 -14.51 -9.03
C ALA A 497 -30.67 -15.43 -7.94
N PRO A 498 -29.87 -15.85 -6.94
CA PRO A 498 -30.37 -16.63 -5.83
C PRO A 498 -31.43 -15.82 -5.07
N THR A 499 -32.59 -16.43 -4.81
CA THR A 499 -33.69 -15.79 -4.07
C THR A 499 -33.43 -15.69 -2.57
N ASN A 500 -32.62 -16.60 -2.02
CA ASN A 500 -32.16 -16.61 -0.64
C ASN A 500 -30.65 -16.83 -0.60
N PHE A 501 -29.90 -15.78 -0.29
CA PHE A 501 -28.45 -15.90 -0.07
C PHE A 501 -28.17 -16.38 1.36
N SER A 502 -27.45 -17.50 1.49
CA SER A 502 -26.84 -17.97 2.72
C SER A 502 -25.32 -17.86 2.54
N PRO A 503 -24.58 -17.28 3.49
CA PRO A 503 -23.12 -17.20 3.38
C PRO A 503 -22.42 -18.57 3.56
N ASP A 504 -23.13 -19.64 3.94
CA ASP A 504 -22.54 -20.97 4.10
C ASP A 504 -21.27 -21.02 4.99
N ILE A 505 -21.13 -20.05 5.90
CA ILE A 505 -20.09 -20.01 6.94
C ILE A 505 -20.67 -20.75 8.16
N PRO A 506 -19.95 -21.71 8.77
CA PRO A 506 -20.46 -22.47 9.90
C PRO A 506 -20.57 -21.57 11.13
N GLN A 507 -21.55 -21.83 12.01
CA GLN A 507 -21.91 -20.92 13.11
C GLN A 507 -20.73 -20.52 14.01
N ASN A 508 -19.80 -21.44 14.26
CA ASN A 508 -18.59 -21.20 15.08
C ASN A 508 -17.59 -20.23 14.42
N LEU A 509 -17.69 -20.00 13.11
CA LEU A 509 -16.81 -19.11 12.33
C LEU A 509 -17.51 -17.84 11.84
N VAL A 510 -18.83 -17.70 12.07
CA VAL A 510 -19.56 -16.47 11.75
C VAL A 510 -19.22 -15.39 12.77
N ARG A 511 -19.02 -14.15 12.29
CA ARG A 511 -18.92 -12.98 13.17
C ARG A 511 -20.27 -12.66 13.80
N GLU A 512 -20.34 -12.77 15.11
CA GLU A 512 -21.48 -12.31 15.91
C GLU A 512 -21.23 -10.93 16.54
N SER A 513 -19.96 -10.55 16.75
CA SER A 513 -19.59 -9.28 17.36
C SER A 513 -19.81 -8.08 16.45
N GLY A 514 -20.31 -6.98 17.02
CA GLY A 514 -20.33 -5.67 16.35
C GLY A 514 -18.91 -5.14 16.09
N PHE A 515 -18.76 -4.28 15.09
CA PHE A 515 -17.49 -3.60 14.80
C PHE A 515 -17.71 -2.13 14.43
N LEU A 516 -16.63 -1.34 14.58
CA LEU A 516 -16.56 0.09 14.35
C LEU A 516 -17.67 0.89 15.08
N PRO A 517 -17.87 0.67 16.40
CA PRO A 517 -18.95 1.33 17.14
C PRO A 517 -18.69 2.83 17.37
N HIS A 518 -17.46 3.30 17.17
CA HIS A 518 -17.09 4.70 17.42
C HIS A 518 -17.80 5.65 16.43
N ALA A 519 -18.24 6.81 16.90
CA ALA A 519 -19.02 7.76 16.11
C ALA A 519 -18.34 8.16 14.79
N VAL A 520 -17.00 8.27 14.77
CA VAL A 520 -16.23 8.61 13.56
C VAL A 520 -16.53 7.70 12.36
N PHE A 521 -16.88 6.42 12.58
CA PHE A 521 -17.22 5.48 11.51
C PHE A 521 -18.71 5.53 11.11
N ASN A 522 -19.49 6.42 11.72
CA ASN A 522 -20.95 6.45 11.65
C ASN A 522 -21.50 7.86 11.33
N THR A 523 -20.65 8.86 11.07
CA THR A 523 -21.05 10.27 10.90
C THR A 523 -20.59 10.94 9.60
N HIS A 524 -19.82 10.25 8.74
CA HIS A 524 -19.17 10.84 7.57
C HIS A 524 -19.44 10.06 6.27
N HIS A 525 -20.68 9.65 6.04
CA HIS A 525 -21.04 8.75 4.94
C HIS A 525 -21.46 9.47 3.66
N SER A 526 -21.90 10.73 3.73
CA SER A 526 -22.06 11.53 2.52
C SER A 526 -20.71 12.09 2.05
N GLU A 527 -20.55 12.25 0.73
CA GLU A 527 -19.32 12.81 0.17
C GLU A 527 -19.01 14.22 0.73
N THR A 528 -20.04 15.02 1.03
CA THR A 528 -19.87 16.35 1.64
C THR A 528 -19.35 16.27 3.08
N GLU A 529 -19.86 15.35 3.90
CA GLU A 529 -19.36 15.16 5.27
C GLU A 529 -17.94 14.63 5.25
N MET A 530 -17.64 13.69 4.37
CA MET A 530 -16.30 13.13 4.22
C MET A 530 -15.29 14.18 3.77
N LEU A 531 -15.64 15.00 2.78
CA LEU A 531 -14.83 16.13 2.32
C LEU A 531 -14.53 17.09 3.48
N ARG A 532 -15.55 17.48 4.25
CA ARG A 532 -15.39 18.37 5.42
C ARG A 532 -14.51 17.75 6.50
N TYR A 533 -14.67 16.46 6.76
CA TYR A 533 -13.87 15.75 7.74
C TYR A 533 -12.39 15.68 7.34
N ILE A 534 -12.09 15.30 6.09
CA ILE A 534 -10.73 15.32 5.54
C ILE A 534 -10.11 16.72 5.67
N TYR A 535 -10.87 17.75 5.29
CA TYR A 535 -10.41 19.14 5.35
C TYR A 535 -10.14 19.59 6.80
N GLN A 536 -11.05 19.29 7.74
CA GLN A 536 -10.90 19.62 9.15
C GLN A 536 -9.64 19.00 9.77
N LEU A 537 -9.31 17.76 9.40
CA LEU A 537 -8.05 17.15 9.85
C LEU A 537 -6.85 17.83 9.19
N GLN A 538 -6.91 18.10 7.90
CA GLN A 538 -5.84 18.77 7.16
C GLN A 538 -5.47 20.13 7.77
N GLU A 539 -6.44 20.92 8.23
CA GLU A 539 -6.21 22.23 8.85
C GLU A 539 -5.43 22.17 10.17
N LYS A 540 -5.42 21.02 10.84
CA LYS A 540 -4.67 20.82 12.10
C LYS A 540 -3.18 20.52 11.87
N ASP A 541 -2.76 20.37 10.62
CA ASP A 541 -1.44 19.86 10.25
C ASP A 541 -0.60 20.89 9.50
N LEU A 542 0.60 21.18 10.03
CA LEU A 542 1.60 21.95 9.29
C LEU A 542 2.27 21.05 8.24
N SER A 543 2.35 21.55 7.01
CA SER A 543 2.83 20.86 5.81
C SER A 543 3.74 21.77 4.96
N LEU A 544 4.36 21.23 3.89
CA LEU A 544 5.16 22.04 2.97
C LEU A 544 4.32 23.05 2.15
N CYS A 545 2.99 22.93 2.18
CA CYS A 545 2.09 23.95 1.63
C CYS A 545 2.13 25.26 2.44
N HIS A 546 2.58 25.20 3.70
CA HIS A 546 2.55 26.31 4.63
C HIS A 546 3.91 27.00 4.76
N ALA A 547 4.95 26.21 5.04
CA ALA A 547 6.29 26.72 5.34
C ALA A 547 7.38 25.67 5.12
N MET A 548 8.64 26.11 5.17
CA MET A 548 9.79 25.21 5.28
C MET A 548 9.66 24.36 6.57
N ILE A 549 9.87 23.05 6.43
CA ILE A 549 9.99 22.11 7.55
C ILE A 549 11.46 21.65 7.62
N PRO A 550 12.36 22.35 8.32
CA PRO A 550 13.80 22.14 8.24
C PRO A 550 14.29 20.96 9.11
N LEU A 551 13.69 19.78 8.92
CA LEU A 551 14.07 18.57 9.65
C LEU A 551 15.40 18.02 9.11
N GLY A 552 16.44 18.11 9.94
CA GLY A 552 17.72 17.44 9.71
C GLY A 552 17.51 15.94 9.44
N SER A 553 18.32 15.38 8.54
CA SER A 553 18.24 13.98 8.09
C SER A 553 16.96 13.57 7.34
N CYS A 554 16.01 14.48 7.09
CA CYS A 554 14.75 14.17 6.39
C CYS A 554 14.69 14.72 4.96
N THR A 555 15.52 15.71 4.61
CA THR A 555 15.57 16.31 3.27
C THR A 555 14.19 16.71 2.73
N MET A 556 13.50 17.58 3.48
CA MET A 556 12.15 18.07 3.16
C MET A 556 12.17 19.03 1.95
N LYS A 557 12.42 18.47 0.76
CA LYS A 557 12.45 19.16 -0.53
C LYS A 557 11.08 19.21 -1.20
N LEU A 558 11.00 19.88 -2.35
CA LEU A 558 9.79 19.87 -3.18
C LEU A 558 9.43 18.44 -3.63
N ASN A 559 8.20 18.04 -3.33
CA ASN A 559 7.49 16.94 -4.00
C ASN A 559 6.70 17.55 -5.18
N SER A 560 7.31 17.58 -6.37
CA SER A 560 6.70 18.32 -7.48
C SER A 560 5.44 17.63 -8.00
N THR A 561 4.44 18.44 -8.38
CA THR A 561 3.18 17.94 -8.95
C THR A 561 3.44 17.08 -10.20
N SER A 562 4.39 17.49 -11.05
CA SER A 562 4.79 16.74 -12.24
C SER A 562 5.35 15.34 -11.94
N SER A 563 5.99 15.14 -10.78
CA SER A 563 6.42 13.80 -10.32
C SER A 563 5.33 13.01 -9.60
N MET A 564 4.34 13.68 -9.00
CA MET A 564 3.26 13.03 -8.24
C MET A 564 2.11 12.53 -9.13
N ILE A 565 1.77 13.24 -10.21
CA ILE A 565 0.64 12.91 -11.10
C ILE A 565 0.67 11.45 -11.61
N PRO A 566 1.79 10.89 -12.08
CA PRO A 566 1.79 9.53 -12.62
C PRO A 566 1.45 8.44 -11.60
N LEU A 567 1.59 8.71 -10.30
CA LEU A 567 1.37 7.71 -9.25
C LEU A 567 -0.09 7.24 -9.18
N THR A 568 -1.05 8.05 -9.63
CA THR A 568 -2.49 7.72 -9.63
C THR A 568 -3.01 7.31 -11.00
N TRP A 569 -2.15 7.25 -12.02
CA TRP A 569 -2.55 6.74 -13.33
C TRP A 569 -2.82 5.23 -13.26
N PRO A 570 -3.92 4.72 -13.85
CA PRO A 570 -4.22 3.29 -13.86
C PRO A 570 -3.07 2.44 -14.40
N GLU A 571 -2.36 2.95 -15.41
CA GLU A 571 -1.20 2.29 -16.02
C GLU A 571 -0.08 1.93 -15.02
N PHE A 572 -0.03 2.58 -13.86
CA PHE A 572 0.89 2.27 -12.76
C PHE A 572 0.15 1.75 -11.52
N SER A 573 -0.87 2.47 -11.07
CA SER A 573 -1.55 2.21 -9.80
C SER A 573 -2.36 0.91 -9.76
N THR A 574 -2.87 0.39 -10.88
CA THR A 574 -3.80 -0.76 -10.85
C THR A 574 -3.13 -2.09 -11.20
N ILE A 575 -1.83 -2.10 -11.54
CA ILE A 575 -1.16 -3.34 -11.95
C ILE A 575 -0.98 -4.25 -10.73
N HIS A 576 -1.46 -5.48 -10.81
CA HIS A 576 -1.25 -6.48 -9.76
C HIS A 576 0.23 -6.90 -9.72
N PRO A 577 0.89 -7.04 -8.55
CA PRO A 577 2.33 -7.33 -8.48
C PRO A 577 2.74 -8.65 -9.15
N PHE A 578 1.84 -9.62 -9.18
CA PHE A 578 2.09 -10.96 -9.73
C PHE A 578 1.50 -11.18 -11.13
N VAL A 579 1.21 -10.11 -11.89
CA VAL A 579 0.87 -10.28 -13.31
C VAL A 579 2.04 -10.92 -14.07
N PRO A 580 1.76 -11.62 -15.18
CA PRO A 580 2.80 -12.01 -16.12
C PRO A 580 3.67 -10.81 -16.56
N ILE A 581 4.98 -11.04 -16.70
CA ILE A 581 5.96 -9.95 -16.88
C ILE A 581 5.73 -9.14 -18.16
N GLU A 582 5.18 -9.75 -19.20
CA GLU A 582 4.80 -9.12 -20.47
C GLU A 582 3.66 -8.10 -20.31
N GLN A 583 2.92 -8.14 -19.21
CA GLN A 583 1.89 -7.16 -18.87
C GLN A 583 2.46 -5.95 -18.10
N ALA A 584 3.70 -6.03 -17.60
CA ALA A 584 4.34 -5.00 -16.78
C ALA A 584 5.60 -4.40 -17.44
N GLN A 585 5.63 -4.29 -18.78
CA GLN A 585 6.81 -3.84 -19.53
C GLN A 585 7.19 -2.37 -19.27
N GLY A 586 6.22 -1.52 -18.92
CA GLY A 586 6.48 -0.16 -18.46
C GLY A 586 7.23 -0.14 -17.13
N TYR A 587 6.81 -0.98 -16.17
CA TYR A 587 7.55 -1.17 -14.93
C TYR A 587 8.96 -1.75 -15.16
N ALA A 588 9.11 -2.71 -16.06
CA ALA A 588 10.41 -3.26 -16.43
C ALA A 588 11.37 -2.18 -17.00
N GLU A 589 10.85 -1.27 -17.84
CA GLU A 589 11.63 -0.11 -18.32
C GLU A 589 12.06 0.80 -17.17
N ILE A 590 11.14 1.14 -16.26
CA ILE A 590 11.41 1.97 -15.08
C ILE A 590 12.52 1.34 -14.22
N ILE A 591 12.38 0.05 -13.87
CA ILE A 591 13.35 -0.66 -13.04
C ILE A 591 14.71 -0.72 -13.74
N LYS A 592 14.75 -0.95 -15.06
CA LYS A 592 16.00 -0.98 -15.81
C LYS A 592 16.71 0.37 -15.79
N VAL A 593 15.97 1.46 -16.00
CA VAL A 593 16.52 2.83 -15.95
C VAL A 593 17.09 3.12 -14.56
N PHE A 594 16.36 2.80 -13.48
CA PHE A 594 16.82 3.09 -12.11
C PHE A 594 17.92 2.13 -11.61
N LYS A 595 17.97 0.86 -12.05
CA LYS A 595 19.06 -0.07 -11.72
C LYS A 595 20.40 0.37 -12.30
N PHE A 596 20.40 1.01 -13.47
CA PHE A 596 21.62 1.56 -14.07
C PHE A 596 22.22 2.72 -13.24
N ILE A 597 21.47 3.26 -12.26
CA ILE A 597 21.88 4.37 -11.39
C ILE A 597 22.53 3.87 -10.09
N GLY A 598 22.46 2.58 -9.79
CA GLY A 598 22.97 2.02 -8.53
C GLY A 598 23.57 0.63 -8.68
N VAL A 599 24.80 0.55 -9.19
CA VAL A 599 26.04 0.02 -8.56
C VAL A 599 27.21 0.44 -9.45
#